data_AF-A0AAP2PDS7-F1
#
_entry.id   AF-A0AAP2PDS7-F1
#
_cell.length_a   1.000
_cell.length_b   1.000
_cell.length_c   1.000
_cell.angle_alpha   90.00
_cell.angle_beta   90.00
_cell.angle_gamma   90.00
#
_symmetry.space_group_name_H-M   'P 1'
#
loop_
_entity.id
_entity.type
_entity.pdbx_description
1 polymer ?
#
loop_
_entity_poly.entity_id
_entity_poly.type
_entity_poly.pdbx_seq_one_letter_code
_entity_poly.pdbx_strand_id
1 'polypeptide(L)' 'MSRPLSRLFARLLRQSRRHHSRHGLLDLDDRQLRDIGLTRDEARREGTKRFWQ' A
#
# COMPACT_ATOMS: atom_id res chain seq x y z
N MET A 1 14.77 28.91 9.83
CA MET A 1 14.92 28.08 8.60
C MET A 1 15.04 26.62 8.99
N SER A 2 13.93 25.87 9.05
CA SER A 2 13.98 24.43 9.41
C SER A 2 13.05 23.63 8.50
N ARG A 3 13.40 23.57 7.21
CA ARG A 3 12.66 22.86 6.15
C ARG A 3 13.12 21.41 5.83
N PRO A 4 13.89 20.64 6.65
CA PRO A 4 14.20 19.25 6.30
C PRO A 4 13.16 18.24 6.83
N LEU A 5 12.53 18.49 7.98
CA LEU A 5 11.63 17.55 8.65
C LEU A 5 10.31 17.32 7.89
N SER A 6 9.77 18.35 7.26
CA SER A 6 8.51 18.27 6.51
C SER A 6 8.61 17.38 5.27
N ARG A 7 9.78 17.32 4.61
CA ARG A 7 10.02 16.45 3.44
C ARG A 7 10.07 14.98 3.84
N LEU A 8 10.71 14.68 4.98
CA LEU A 8 10.73 13.34 5.58
C LEU A 8 9.32 12.92 6.00
N PHE A 9 8.57 13.80 6.69
CA PHE A 9 7.20 13.53 7.11
C PHE A 9 6.26 13.29 5.92
N ALA A 10 6.39 14.08 4.85
CA ALA A 10 5.62 13.89 3.63
C ALA A 10 5.97 12.57 2.92
N ARG A 11 7.22 12.10 2.97
CA ARG A 11 7.61 10.79 2.45
C ARG A 11 7.02 9.65 3.30
N LEU A 12 7.06 9.78 4.62
CA LEU A 12 6.48 8.80 5.55
C LEU A 12 4.96 8.70 5.38
N LEU A 13 4.25 9.82 5.27
CA LEU A 13 2.81 9.82 5.00
C LEU A 13 2.44 9.18 3.66
N ARG A 14 3.21 9.47 2.60
CA ARG A 14 3.00 8.82 1.28
C ARG A 14 3.24 7.32 1.34
N GLN A 15 4.28 6.88 2.06
CA GLN A 15 4.59 5.46 2.21
C GLN A 15 3.54 4.75 3.07
N SER A 16 3.08 5.38 4.15
CA SER A 16 1.99 4.88 4.99
C SER A 16 0.68 4.74 4.22
N ARG A 17 0.33 5.72 3.36
CA ARG A 17 -0.83 5.60 2.46
C ARG A 17 -0.70 4.42 1.50
N ARG A 18 0.47 4.24 0.88
CA ARG A 18 0.75 3.08 0.00
C ARG A 18 0.65 1.75 0.75
N HIS A 19 1.14 1.70 1.98
CA HIS A 19 1.04 0.52 2.84
C HIS A 19 -0.40 0.18 3.22
N HIS A 20 -1.20 1.17 3.61
CA HIS A 20 -2.63 0.98 3.87
C HIS A 20 -3.38 0.50 2.63
N SER A 21 -3.06 1.03 1.45
CA SER A 21 -3.65 0.54 0.19
C SER A 21 -3.28 -0.91 -0.11
N ARG A 22 -2.05 -1.35 0.22
CA ARG A 22 -1.61 -2.76 0.03
C ARG A 22 -2.26 -3.71 1.02
N HIS A 23 -2.47 -3.30 2.27
CA HIS A 23 -3.25 -4.09 3.23
C HIS A 23 -4.72 -4.16 2.84
N GLY A 24 -5.29 -3.08 2.28
CA GLY A 24 -6.65 -3.10 1.74
C GLY A 24 -6.87 -4.19 0.70
N LEU A 25 -5.87 -4.54 -0.12
CA LEU A 25 -5.96 -5.65 -1.08
C LEU A 25 -6.12 -7.01 -0.40
N LEU A 26 -5.65 -7.18 0.83
CA LEU A 26 -5.83 -8.42 1.60
C LEU A 26 -7.26 -8.54 2.16
N ASP A 27 -7.91 -7.41 2.41
CA ASP A 27 -9.28 -7.33 2.94
C ASP A 27 -10.36 -7.45 1.84
N LEU A 28 -9.99 -7.33 0.56
CA LEU A 28 -10.92 -7.47 -0.58
C LEU A 28 -11.32 -8.93 -0.82
N ASP A 29 -12.56 -9.16 -1.26
CA ASP A 29 -13.00 -10.48 -1.72
C ASP A 29 -12.47 -10.81 -3.15
N ASP A 30 -12.59 -12.08 -3.57
CA ASP A 30 -12.08 -12.52 -4.89
C ASP A 30 -12.77 -11.84 -6.08
N ARG A 31 -14.03 -11.42 -5.91
CA ARG A 31 -14.81 -10.71 -6.93
C ARG A 31 -14.36 -9.25 -7.05
N GLN A 32 -14.14 -8.57 -5.92
CA GLN A 32 -13.61 -7.21 -5.87
C GLN A 32 -12.18 -7.14 -6.42
N LEU A 33 -11.36 -8.16 -6.16
CA LEU A 33 -10.04 -8.30 -6.78
C LEU A 33 -10.14 -8.47 -8.30
N ARG A 34 -11.07 -9.29 -8.78
CA ARG A 34 -11.34 -9.45 -10.23
C ARG A 34 -11.83 -8.15 -10.88
N ASP A 35 -12.64 -7.36 -10.19
CA ASP A 35 -13.14 -6.08 -10.70
C ASP A 35 -12.01 -5.06 -10.96
N ILE A 36 -10.90 -5.15 -10.22
CA ILE A 36 -9.68 -4.36 -10.43
C ILE A 36 -8.57 -5.10 -11.21
N GLY A 37 -8.90 -6.27 -11.78
CA GLY A 37 -7.99 -7.05 -12.61
C GLY A 37 -6.87 -7.77 -11.86
N LEU A 38 -7.03 -8.03 -10.56
CA LEU A 38 -6.07 -8.74 -9.73
C LEU A 38 -6.59 -10.14 -9.34
N THR A 39 -5.66 -11.07 -9.22
CA THR A 39 -5.91 -12.39 -8.62
C THR A 39 -5.62 -12.39 -7.12
N ARG A 40 -6.20 -13.34 -6.37
CA ARG A 40 -5.94 -13.50 -4.93
C ARG A 40 -4.46 -13.69 -4.63
N ASP A 41 -3.74 -14.42 -5.48
CA ASP A 41 -2.30 -14.64 -5.32
C ASP A 41 -1.49 -13.36 -5.58
N GLU A 42 -1.89 -12.52 -6.54
CA GLU A 42 -1.26 -11.20 -6.75
C GLU A 42 -1.53 -10.26 -5.59
N ALA A 43 -2.77 -10.20 -5.10
CA ALA A 43 -3.14 -9.42 -3.93
C ALA A 43 -2.35 -9.86 -2.69
N ARG A 44 -2.15 -11.17 -2.50
CA ARG A 44 -1.33 -11.70 -1.42
C ARG A 44 0.14 -11.36 -1.59
N ARG A 45 0.69 -11.48 -2.81
CA ARG A 45 2.07 -11.07 -3.10
C ARG A 45 2.29 -9.58 -2.85
N GLU A 46 1.37 -8.71 -3.25
CA GLU A 46 1.46 -7.26 -3.03
C GLU A 46 1.22 -6.87 -1.57
N GLY A 47 0.26 -7.50 -0.90
CA GLY A 47 -0.08 -7.24 0.50
C GLY A 47 0.96 -7.76 1.50
N THR A 48 1.71 -8.81 1.14
CA THR A 48 2.84 -9.31 1.95
C THR A 48 4.15 -8.56 1.73
N LYS A 49 4.23 -7.64 0.76
CA LYS A 49 5.42 -6.78 0.59
C LYS A 49 5.55 -5.85 1.79
N ARG A 50 6.74 -5.88 2.40
CA ARG A 50 7.09 -5.04 3.54
C ARG A 50 6.89 -3.56 3.18
N PHE A 51 6.46 -2.73 4.15
CA PHE A 51 6.17 -1.31 3.93
C PHE A 51 7.35 -0.48 3.39
N TRP A 52 8.57 -1.02 3.38
CA TRP A 52 9.80 -0.36 2.92
C TRP A 52 10.32 -0.84 1.57
N GLN A 53 9.52 -1.65 0.85
CA GLN A 53 9.73 -2.01 -0.55
C GLN A 53 8.79 -1.23 -1.49
#